data_AF-A0A3A1P6P1-F1
#
_entry.id   AF-A0A3A1P6P1-F1
#
_cell.length_a   1.000
_cell.length_b   1.000
_cell.length_c   1.000
_cell.angle_alpha   90.00
_cell.angle_beta   90.00
_cell.angle_gamma   90.00
#
_symmetry.space_group_name_H-M   'P 1'
#
loop_
_entity.id
_entity.type
_entity.pdbx_description
1 polymer ?
#
loop_
_entity_poly.entity_id
_entity_poly.type
_entity_poly.pdbx_seq_one_letter_code
_entity_poly.pdbx_strand_id
1 'polypeptide(L)'
;MPDFVEEWGLAMMTPEEEFQLQKMDFPITVFRGGTGTFKEVAEGVSWTLKPEIAAFYASTWPKRWGDEREPLILTMQVEEEEVHAYLNGRGEAELLIPYSVHLKKSMKVVDYQ
;
A
#
# COMPACT_ATOMS: atom_id res chain seq x y z
N MET A 1 -5.86 8.08 -21.08
CA MET A 1 -6.83 7.14 -20.51
C MET A 1 -6.74 7.21 -18.98
N PRO A 2 -7.28 8.27 -18.36
CA PRO A 2 -7.45 8.33 -16.90
C PRO A 2 -8.65 7.47 -16.44
N ASP A 3 -9.69 7.40 -17.28
CA ASP A 3 -11.01 6.85 -16.96
C ASP A 3 -11.01 5.35 -16.55
N PHE A 4 -9.98 4.58 -16.95
CA PHE A 4 -9.96 3.15 -16.68
C PHE A 4 -9.51 2.79 -15.25
N VAL A 5 -8.83 3.65 -14.49
CA VAL A 5 -8.36 3.31 -13.13
C VAL A 5 -9.31 3.81 -12.05
N GLU A 6 -10.06 4.89 -12.32
CA GLU A 6 -11.03 5.47 -11.39
C GLU A 6 -12.28 4.60 -11.21
N GLU A 7 -12.79 3.97 -12.28
CA GLU A 7 -13.99 3.12 -12.17
C GLU A 7 -13.77 1.80 -11.42
N TRP A 8 -12.55 1.25 -11.42
CA TRP A 8 -12.30 -0.07 -10.83
C TRP A 8 -12.16 -0.02 -9.31
N GLY A 9 -11.56 1.03 -8.76
CA GLY A 9 -11.40 1.17 -7.31
C GLY A 9 -12.76 1.16 -6.59
N LEU A 10 -13.72 1.92 -7.11
CA LEU A 10 -15.09 1.97 -6.59
C LEU A 10 -15.83 0.65 -6.76
N ALA A 11 -15.65 -0.05 -7.88
CA ALA A 11 -16.30 -1.35 -8.13
C ALA A 11 -15.74 -2.51 -7.28
N MET A 12 -14.56 -2.33 -6.67
CA MET A 12 -13.89 -3.34 -5.86
C MET A 12 -14.22 -3.26 -4.36
N MET A 13 -14.75 -2.13 -3.90
CA MET A 13 -15.08 -1.92 -2.48
C MET A 13 -16.49 -2.41 -2.16
N THR A 14 -16.63 -3.02 -0.98
CA THR A 14 -17.94 -3.17 -0.35
C THR A 14 -18.43 -1.81 0.18
N PRO A 15 -19.75 -1.62 0.40
CA PRO A 15 -20.26 -0.36 0.98
C PRO A 15 -19.65 -0.01 2.35
N GLU A 16 -19.27 -1.02 3.14
CA GLU A 16 -18.58 -0.83 4.42
C GLU A 16 -17.16 -0.29 4.21
N GLU A 17 -16.42 -0.82 3.25
CA GLU A 17 -15.08 -0.34 2.90
C GLU A 17 -15.11 1.08 2.33
N GLU A 18 -16.09 1.39 1.48
CA GLU A 18 -16.30 2.75 0.97
C GLU A 18 -16.61 3.74 2.11
N PHE A 19 -17.51 3.36 3.03
CA PHE A 19 -17.81 4.19 4.20
C PHE A 19 -16.59 4.39 5.11
N GLN A 20 -15.76 3.36 5.31
CA GLN A 20 -14.54 3.47 6.08
C GLN A 20 -13.52 4.40 5.41
N LEU A 21 -13.36 4.31 4.09
CA LEU A 21 -12.48 5.21 3.33
C LEU A 21 -12.91 6.68 3.49
N GLN A 22 -14.19 6.99 3.33
CA GLN A 22 -14.75 8.34 3.50
C GLN A 22 -14.61 8.89 4.93
N LYS A 23 -14.30 8.04 5.92
CA LYS A 23 -14.13 8.39 7.33
C LYS A 23 -12.67 8.49 7.76
N MET A 24 -11.72 8.22 6.87
CA MET A 24 -10.30 8.33 7.19
C MET A 24 -9.87 9.79 7.31
N ASP A 25 -9.01 10.06 8.28
CA ASP A 25 -8.40 11.37 8.46
C ASP A 25 -7.11 11.46 7.63
N PHE A 26 -7.16 12.18 6.51
CA PHE A 26 -6.02 12.47 5.65
C PHE A 26 -5.28 13.76 6.11
N PRO A 27 -3.95 13.86 5.90
CA PRO A 27 -3.06 12.85 5.31
C PRO A 27 -2.81 11.66 6.23
N ILE A 28 -2.80 10.46 5.65
CA ILE A 28 -2.65 9.21 6.39
C ILE A 28 -1.30 8.54 6.12
N THR A 29 -0.73 7.89 7.12
CA THR A 29 0.53 7.16 6.97
C THR A 29 0.27 5.74 6.48
N VAL A 30 0.97 5.36 5.42
CA VAL A 30 0.88 4.04 4.81
C VAL A 30 2.24 3.34 4.79
N PHE A 31 2.22 2.03 4.66
CA PHE A 31 3.39 1.16 4.63
C PHE A 31 3.32 0.20 3.46
N ARG A 32 4.47 -0.17 2.91
CA ARG A 32 4.58 -1.21 1.89
C ARG A 32 5.82 -2.05 2.15
N GLY A 33 5.60 -3.35 2.27
CA GLY A 33 6.66 -4.33 2.37
C GLY A 33 6.91 -5.04 1.05
N GLY A 34 8.18 -5.32 0.77
CA GLY A 34 8.60 -6.16 -0.34
C GLY A 34 10.07 -6.55 -0.19
N THR A 35 10.63 -7.07 -1.27
CA THR A 35 12.04 -7.46 -1.37
C THR A 35 12.67 -6.78 -2.59
N GLY A 36 13.97 -6.50 -2.51
CA GLY A 36 14.73 -5.89 -3.60
C GLY A 36 15.01 -4.40 -3.39
N THR A 37 15.10 -3.64 -4.49
CA THR A 37 15.48 -2.23 -4.46
C THR A 37 14.33 -1.32 -4.04
N PHE A 38 14.67 -0.14 -3.53
CA PHE A 38 13.70 0.93 -3.25
C PHE A 38 12.78 1.20 -4.43
N LYS A 39 13.31 1.23 -5.66
CA LYS A 39 12.52 1.51 -6.86
C LYS A 39 11.47 0.43 -7.11
N GLU A 40 11.86 -0.84 -7.01
CA GLU A 40 10.96 -1.99 -7.22
C GLU A 40 9.84 -2.02 -6.18
N VAL A 41 10.16 -1.76 -4.91
CA VAL A 41 9.14 -1.72 -3.85
C VAL A 41 8.25 -0.49 -4.00
N ALA A 42 8.80 0.69 -4.29
CA ALA A 42 8.06 1.95 -4.42
C ALA A 42 7.06 1.98 -5.59
N GLU A 43 7.23 1.15 -6.62
CA GLU A 43 6.36 1.12 -7.81
C GLU A 43 5.09 0.30 -7.62
N GLY A 44 4.92 -0.36 -6.47
CA GLY A 44 3.71 -1.13 -6.23
C GLY A 44 2.51 -0.31 -5.79
N VAL A 45 1.35 -0.85 -6.15
CA VAL A 45 0.03 -0.22 -5.96
C VAL A 45 -0.54 -0.46 -4.57
N SER A 46 -0.25 -1.61 -3.97
CA SER A 46 -0.82 -2.03 -2.69
C SER A 46 -0.01 -1.48 -1.51
N TRP A 47 -0.66 -0.71 -0.66
CA TRP A 47 -0.10 -0.18 0.59
C TRP A 47 -1.02 -0.55 1.74
N THR A 48 -0.52 -0.58 2.96
CA THR A 48 -1.31 -0.95 4.15
C THR A 48 -1.19 0.11 5.23
N LEU A 49 -2.26 0.29 6.01
CA LEU A 49 -2.25 1.09 7.23
C LEU A 49 -1.57 0.38 8.41
N LYS A 50 -1.22 -0.90 8.24
CA LYS A 50 -0.71 -1.78 9.29
C LYS A 50 0.76 -2.13 9.05
N PRO A 51 1.72 -1.58 9.83
CA PRO A 51 3.13 -1.84 9.60
C PRO A 51 3.50 -3.32 9.78
N GLU A 52 2.78 -4.08 10.61
CA GLU A 52 2.96 -5.53 10.77
C GLU A 52 2.62 -6.31 9.50
N ILE A 53 1.64 -5.85 8.72
CA ILE A 53 1.27 -6.45 7.44
C ILE A 53 2.36 -6.18 6.40
N ALA A 54 2.89 -4.95 6.37
CA ALA A 54 4.05 -4.63 5.54
C ALA A 54 5.25 -5.50 5.91
N ALA A 55 5.54 -5.69 7.20
CA ALA A 55 6.61 -6.56 7.65
C ALA A 55 6.41 -8.03 7.22
N PHE A 56 5.18 -8.55 7.27
CA PHE A 56 4.86 -9.89 6.76
C PHE A 56 5.18 -10.02 5.27
N TYR A 57 4.80 -9.03 4.45
CA TYR A 57 5.05 -9.03 3.01
C TYR A 57 6.52 -8.77 2.62
N ALA A 58 7.29 -8.11 3.48
CA ALA A 58 8.73 -7.96 3.29
C ALA A 58 9.52 -9.22 3.69
N SER A 59 9.13 -9.89 4.77
CA SER A 59 9.99 -10.88 5.45
C SER A 59 9.52 -12.33 5.35
N THR A 60 8.21 -12.58 5.41
CA THR A 60 7.64 -13.91 5.59
C THR A 60 7.04 -14.45 4.31
N TRP A 61 6.24 -13.62 3.62
CA TRP A 61 5.60 -14.02 2.37
C TRP A 61 6.61 -14.39 1.28
N PRO A 62 7.66 -13.58 0.97
CA PRO A 62 8.58 -13.88 -0.13
C PRO A 62 9.36 -15.18 0.08
N LYS A 63 9.73 -15.49 1.34
CA LYS A 63 10.43 -16.74 1.69
C LYS A 63 9.62 -18.00 1.39
N ARG A 64 8.28 -17.93 1.46
CA ARG A 64 7.41 -19.06 1.07
C ARG A 64 7.51 -19.39 -0.42
N TRP A 65 8.01 -18.46 -1.22
CA TRP A 65 8.20 -18.59 -2.66
C TRP A 65 9.68 -18.70 -3.05
N GLY A 66 10.59 -18.89 -2.08
CA GLY A 66 12.03 -19.02 -2.32
C GLY A 66 12.74 -17.71 -2.65
N ASP A 67 12.13 -16.56 -2.36
CA ASP A 67 12.80 -15.26 -2.49
C ASP A 67 13.60 -14.94 -1.23
N GLU A 68 14.93 -14.92 -1.38
CA GLU A 68 15.89 -14.64 -0.32
C GLU A 68 16.46 -13.21 -0.39
N ARG A 69 15.93 -12.35 -1.25
CA ARG A 69 16.36 -10.95 -1.34
C ARG A 69 16.08 -10.21 -0.04
N GLU A 70 16.88 -9.17 0.20
CA GLU A 70 16.76 -8.34 1.41
C GLU A 70 15.35 -7.74 1.55
N PRO A 71 14.72 -7.86 2.73
CA PRO A 71 13.43 -7.26 3.01
C PRO A 71 13.56 -5.73 3.03
N LEU A 72 12.56 -5.04 2.51
CA LEU A 72 12.49 -3.60 2.51
C LEU A 72 11.06 -3.15 2.84
N ILE A 73 10.95 -2.20 3.76
CA ILE A 73 9.68 -1.57 4.12
C ILE A 73 9.79 -0.08 3.82
N LEU A 74 8.83 0.41 3.04
CA LEU A 74 8.67 1.82 2.73
C LEU A 74 7.48 2.39 3.49
N THR A 75 7.56 3.66 3.86
CA THR A 75 6.44 4.44 4.40
C THR A 75 6.34 5.80 3.72
N MET A 76 5.13 6.31 3.62
CA MET A 76 4.84 7.68 3.18
C MET A 76 3.55 8.18 3.81
N GLN A 77 3.35 9.50 3.78
CA GLN A 77 2.03 10.09 3.96
C GLN A 77 1.37 10.22 2.59
N VAL A 78 0.07 9.95 2.53
CA VAL A 78 -0.75 10.14 1.34
C VAL A 78 -1.98 10.97 1.65
N GLU A 79 -2.41 11.72 0.65
CA GLU A 79 -3.65 12.49 0.64
C GLU A 79 -4.81 11.65 0.08
N GLU A 80 -6.05 12.11 0.28
CA GLU A 80 -7.26 11.40 -0.15
C GLU A 80 -7.25 11.17 -1.68
N GLU A 81 -6.82 12.17 -2.44
CA GLU A 81 -6.84 12.15 -3.91
C GLU A 81 -5.84 11.14 -4.52
N GLU A 82 -4.92 10.62 -3.72
CA GLU A 82 -3.93 9.64 -4.14
C GLU A 82 -4.44 8.19 -3.95
N VAL A 83 -5.54 8.02 -3.21
CA VAL A 83 -6.13 6.73 -2.85
C VAL A 83 -7.32 6.42 -3.75
N HIS A 84 -7.26 5.26 -4.40
CA HIS A 84 -8.31 4.83 -5.32
C HIS A 84 -9.28 3.80 -4.70
N ALA A 85 -8.85 3.08 -3.68
CA ALA A 85 -9.69 2.12 -2.97
C ALA A 85 -9.10 1.80 -1.59
N TYR A 86 -9.98 1.37 -0.70
CA TYR A 86 -9.63 0.72 0.56
C TYR A 86 -10.22 -0.68 0.59
N LEU A 87 -9.37 -1.68 0.84
CA LEU A 87 -9.72 -3.09 0.86
C LEU A 87 -9.34 -3.69 2.21
N ASN A 88 -10.31 -4.29 2.90
CA ASN A 88 -10.10 -4.86 4.21
C ASN A 88 -10.73 -6.26 4.39
N GLY A 89 -11.18 -6.89 3.31
CA GLY A 89 -11.70 -8.28 3.36
C GLY A 89 -10.73 -9.31 3.94
N ARG A 90 -9.41 -9.07 3.90
CA ARG A 90 -8.37 -9.91 4.56
C ARG A 90 -7.88 -9.38 5.91
N GLY A 91 -8.45 -8.29 6.41
CA GLY A 91 -7.98 -7.61 7.62
C GLY A 91 -6.65 -6.87 7.44
N GLU A 92 -6.25 -6.57 6.21
CA GLU A 92 -4.95 -5.95 5.88
C GLU A 92 -4.98 -4.42 5.87
N ALA A 93 -6.16 -3.81 5.94
CA ALA A 93 -6.36 -2.36 5.81
C ALA A 93 -5.54 -1.80 4.62
N GLU A 94 -5.79 -2.37 3.43
CA GLU A 94 -5.06 -2.08 2.21
C GLU A 94 -5.61 -0.81 1.55
N LEU A 95 -4.73 0.09 1.11
CA LEU A 95 -5.02 1.21 0.24
C LEU A 95 -4.38 0.96 -1.13
N LEU A 96 -5.17 1.14 -2.19
CA LEU A 96 -4.67 1.11 -3.56
C LEU A 96 -4.24 2.51 -3.98
N ILE A 97 -2.94 2.65 -4.29
CA ILE A 97 -2.27 3.91 -4.65
C ILE A 97 -1.54 3.68 -5.99
N PRO A 98 -2.26 3.73 -7.14
CA PRO A 98 -1.74 3.31 -8.44
C PRO A 98 -0.55 4.15 -8.93
N TYR A 99 -0.49 5.41 -8.49
CA TYR A 99 0.51 6.38 -8.91
C TYR A 99 1.53 6.69 -7.81
N SER A 100 1.75 5.75 -6.87
CA SER A 100 2.74 5.85 -5.78
C SER A 100 4.14 6.25 -6.26
N VAL A 101 4.50 5.91 -7.50
CA VAL A 101 5.74 6.31 -8.16
C VAL A 101 5.99 7.83 -8.14
N HIS A 102 4.94 8.65 -8.17
CA HIS A 102 5.06 10.12 -8.13
C HIS A 102 5.36 10.65 -6.72
N LEU A 103 5.12 9.82 -5.69
CA LEU A 103 5.33 10.12 -4.27
C LEU A 103 6.70 9.64 -3.76
N LYS A 104 7.56 9.12 -4.63
CA LYS A 104 8.90 8.60 -4.26
C LYS A 104 9.76 9.56 -3.43
N LYS A 105 9.54 10.87 -3.54
CA LYS A 105 10.27 11.88 -2.75
C LYS A 105 9.82 11.97 -1.29
N SER A 106 8.58 11.62 -0.98
CA SER A 106 8.06 11.60 0.40
C SER A 106 8.31 10.25 1.10
N MET A 107 8.59 9.20 0.33
CA MET A 107 8.86 7.86 0.83
C MET A 107 10.15 7.76 1.64
N LYS A 108 10.09 6.97 2.71
CA LYS A 108 11.22 6.66 3.60
C LYS A 108 11.33 5.16 3.78
N VAL A 109 12.56 4.67 3.92
CA VAL A 109 12.80 3.31 4.41
C VAL A 109 12.60 3.32 5.92
N VAL A 110 11.94 2.28 6.44
CA VAL A 110 11.79 2.08 7.89
C VAL A 110 12.29 0.71 8.30
N ASP A 111 12.96 0.67 9.44
CA ASP A 111 13.29 -0.57 10.13
C ASP A 111 12.08 -0.99 10.96
N TYR A 112 11.61 -2.22 10.75
CA TYR A 112 10.56 -2.82 11.55
C TYR A 112 11.17 -3.98 12.34
N GLN A 113 11.26 -3.82 13.66
CA GLN A 113 11.82 -4.80 14.61
C GLN A 113 10.74 -5.75 15.12
#